data_AF-A0A7V6XP73-F1
#
_entry.id   AF-A0A7V6XP73-F1
#
_cell.length_a   1.000
_cell.length_b   1.000
_cell.length_c   1.000
_cell.angle_alpha   90.00
_cell.angle_beta   90.00
_cell.angle_gamma   90.00
#
_symmetry.space_group_name_H-M   'P 1'
#
loop_
_entity.id
_entity.type
_entity.pdbx_description
1 polymer ?
#
loop_
_entity_poly.entity_id
_entity_poly.type
_entity_poly.pdbx_seq_one_letter_code
_entity_poly.pdbx_strand_id
1 'polypeptide(L)' 'MEWIFGFYGLQLIIVLILIFGSWFVWDRRFKTKHGQNVPEGFVRTNEVTLDPTTKKKLVVYYNPKTGERFYKEE' A
#
# COMPACT_ATOMS: atom_id res chain seq x y z
N MET A 1 -28.20 18.16 -26.53
CA MET A 1 -26.77 18.36 -26.17
C MET A 1 -26.56 18.31 -24.67
N GLU A 2 -27.41 18.94 -23.85
CA GLU A 2 -27.30 18.93 -22.37
C GLU A 2 -27.27 17.52 -21.76
N TRP A 3 -28.08 16.59 -22.28
CA TRP A 3 -28.08 15.20 -21.82
C TRP A 3 -26.74 14.48 -22.03
N ILE A 4 -26.00 14.85 -23.08
CA ILE A 4 -24.69 14.30 -23.42
C ILE A 4 -23.66 14.77 -22.38
N PHE A 5 -23.70 16.06 -22.04
CA PHE A 5 -22.85 16.63 -20.99
C PHE A 5 -23.16 16.02 -19.62
N GLY A 6 -24.43 15.79 -19.30
CA GLY A 6 -24.83 15.10 -18.06
C GLY A 6 -24.33 13.66 -17.99
N PHE A 7 -24.47 12.90 -19.09
CA PHE A 7 -24.02 11.50 -19.16
C PHE A 7 -22.50 11.37 -18.98
N TYR A 8 -21.71 12.13 -19.76
CA TYR A 8 -20.25 12.09 -19.65
C TYR A 8 -19.74 12.75 -18.36
N GLY A 9 -20.41 13.78 -17.86
CA GLY A 9 -20.09 14.41 -16.58
C GLY A 9 -20.23 13.42 -15.41
N LEU A 10 -21.33 12.66 -15.38
CA LEU A 10 -21.54 11.62 -14.37
C LEU A 10 -20.49 10.51 -14.46
N GLN A 11 -20.18 10.05 -15.68
CA GLN A 11 -19.14 9.04 -15.90
C GLN A 11 -17.76 9.52 -15.41
N LEU A 12 -17.42 10.78 -15.66
CA LEU A 12 -16.17 11.38 -15.21
C LEU A 12 -16.11 11.45 -13.68
N ILE A 13 -17.20 11.84 -13.01
CA ILE A 13 -17.28 11.86 -11.55
C ILE A 13 -17.06 10.44 -10.98
N ILE A 14 -17.68 9.42 -11.56
CA ILE A 14 -17.51 8.03 -11.13
C ILE A 14 -16.04 7.61 -11.26
N VAL A 15 -15.40 7.92 -12.39
CA VAL A 15 -13.97 7.61 -12.60
C VAL A 15 -13.10 8.33 -11.57
N LEU A 16 -13.36 9.61 -11.28
CA LEU A 16 -12.62 10.34 -10.26
C LEU A 16 -12.78 9.69 -8.88
N ILE A 17 -14.00 9.31 -8.49
CA ILE A 17 -14.24 8.61 -7.21
C ILE A 17 -13.44 7.31 -7.14
N LEU A 18 -13.40 6.52 -8.22
CA LEU A 18 -12.62 5.28 -8.27
C LEU A 18 -11.11 5.56 -8.16
N ILE A 19 -10.59 6.56 -8.86
CA ILE A 19 -9.16 6.94 -8.81
C ILE A 19 -8.78 7.39 -7.40
N PHE A 20 -9.51 8.36 -6.83
CA PHE A 20 -9.20 8.89 -5.51
C PHE A 20 -9.45 7.88 -4.40
N GLY A 21 -10.53 7.10 -4.50
CA GLY A 21 -10.82 6.02 -3.56
C GLY A 21 -9.74 4.94 -3.57
N SER A 22 -9.28 4.53 -4.75
CA SER A 22 -8.21 3.55 -4.88
C SER A 22 -6.88 4.08 -4.35
N TRP A 23 -6.54 5.34 -4.66
CA TRP A 23 -5.31 5.97 -4.18
C TRP A 23 -5.29 6.09 -2.66
N PHE A 24 -6.40 6.53 -2.05
CA PHE A 24 -6.52 6.66 -0.59
C PHE A 24 -6.41 5.30 0.12
N VAL A 25 -7.04 4.26 -0.43
CA VAL A 25 -6.94 2.89 0.13
C VAL A 25 -5.52 2.32 -0.04
N TRP A 26 -4.87 2.55 -1.19
CA TRP A 26 -3.51 2.09 -1.43
C TRP A 26 -2.52 2.77 -0.48
N ASP A 27 -2.55 4.10 -0.38
CA ASP A 27 -1.64 4.86 0.49
C ASP A 27 -1.72 4.39 1.95
N ARG A 28 -2.96 4.14 2.45
CA ARG A 28 -3.18 3.61 3.79
C ARG A 28 -2.64 2.18 3.97
N ARG A 29 -2.85 1.29 3.00
CA ARG A 29 -2.35 -0.11 3.07
C ARG A 29 -0.84 -0.20 2.96
N PHE A 30 -0.22 0.66 2.16
CA PHE A 30 1.22 0.66 1.98
C PHE A 30 1.92 1.10 3.27
N LYS A 31 1.49 2.23 3.84
CA LYS A 31 2.06 2.82 5.07
C LYS A 31 1.87 1.97 6.32
N THR A 32 0.85 1.10 6.36
CA THR A 32 0.60 0.23 7.52
C THR A 32 1.45 -1.04 7.53
N LYS A 33 1.91 -1.50 6.36
CA LYS A 33 2.73 -2.72 6.24
C LYS A 33 4.22 -2.44 6.03
N HIS A 34 4.59 -1.18 5.86
CA HIS A 34 5.97 -0.75 5.64
C HIS A 34 6.30 0.39 6.59
N GLY A 35 7.50 0.36 7.19
CA GLY A 35 7.95 1.42 8.06
C GLY A 35 9.24 1.06 8.80
N GLN A 36 9.75 2.01 9.58
CA GLN A 36 10.96 1.78 10.38
C GLN A 36 10.68 1.09 11.72
N ASN A 37 9.49 1.32 12.29
CA ASN A 37 9.10 0.77 13.59
C ASN A 37 8.29 -0.50 13.37
N VAL A 38 8.86 -1.63 13.79
CA VAL A 38 8.21 -2.94 13.73
C VAL A 38 7.22 -3.03 14.90
N PRO A 39 5.93 -3.33 14.65
CA PRO A 39 4.95 -3.50 15.72
C PRO A 39 5.27 -4.68 16.64
N GLU A 40 4.74 -4.67 17.87
CA GLU A 40 4.93 -5.78 18.80
C GLU A 40 4.35 -7.10 18.27
N GLY A 41 5.01 -8.21 18.60
CA GLY A 41 4.60 -9.55 18.18
C GLY A 41 5.08 -9.98 16.80
N PHE A 42 5.77 -9.10 16.05
CA PHE A 42 6.44 -9.45 14.81
C PHE A 42 7.86 -9.99 15.09
N VAL A 43 8.20 -11.10 14.43
CA VAL A 43 9.49 -11.79 14.53
C VAL A 43 10.27 -11.60 13.24
N ARG A 44 11.55 -11.22 13.35
CA ARG A 44 12.44 -11.05 12.20
C ARG A 44 12.61 -12.38 11.48
N THR A 45 12.46 -12.39 10.16
CA THR A 45 12.72 -13.58 9.33
C THR A 45 14.09 -13.49 8.66
N ASN A 46 14.49 -14.57 7.99
CA ASN A 46 15.70 -14.60 7.15
C ASN A 46 15.45 -14.03 5.75
N GLU A 47 14.21 -13.66 5.42
CA GLU A 47 13.87 -13.07 4.12
C GLU A 47 14.37 -11.61 4.08
N VAL A 48 15.31 -11.36 3.18
CA VAL A 48 15.92 -10.05 2.93
C VAL A 48 15.87 -9.77 1.44
N THR A 49 15.34 -8.61 1.07
CA THR A 49 15.33 -8.12 -0.32
C THR A 49 16.23 -6.90 -0.43
N LEU A 50 17.13 -6.90 -1.40
CA LEU A 50 17.95 -5.74 -1.72
C LEU A 50 17.37 -5.08 -2.98
N ASP A 51 17.01 -3.81 -2.88
CA ASP A 51 16.58 -3.05 -4.06
C ASP A 51 17.81 -2.74 -4.95
N PRO A 52 17.85 -3.20 -6.21
CA PRO A 52 19.00 -2.99 -7.09
C PRO A 52 19.18 -1.53 -7.52
N THR A 53 18.10 -0.73 -7.47
CA THR A 53 18.08 0.68 -7.88
C THR A 53 18.42 1.58 -6.70
N THR A 54 17.83 1.33 -5.53
CA THR A 54 18.04 2.20 -4.35
C THR A 54 19.10 1.69 -3.39
N LYS A 55 19.56 0.44 -3.54
CA LYS A 55 20.45 -0.28 -2.61
C LYS A 55 19.89 -0.44 -1.19
N LYS A 56 18.62 -0.10 -0.98
CA LYS A 56 17.94 -0.24 0.31
C LYS A 56 17.72 -1.71 0.62
N LYS A 57 17.91 -2.08 1.88
CA LYS A 57 17.71 -3.45 2.35
C LYS A 57 16.35 -3.54 3.04
N LEU A 58 15.47 -4.38 2.53
CA LEU A 58 14.16 -4.65 3.12
C LEU A 58 14.22 -5.99 3.84
N VAL A 59 13.96 -5.98 5.14
CA VAL A 59 13.86 -7.18 5.98
C VAL A 59 12.41 -7.46 6.29
N VAL A 60 12.00 -8.71 6.07
CA VAL A 60 10.64 -9.16 6.34
C VAL A 60 10.53 -9.60 7.80
N TYR A 61 9.50 -9.11 8.46
CA TYR A 61 9.08 -9.53 9.79
C TYR A 61 7.72 -10.22 9.68
N TYR A 62 7.51 -11.27 10.47
CA TYR A 62 6.31 -12.09 10.45
C TYR A 62 5.67 -12.16 11.83
N ASN A 63 4.35 -11.95 11.92
CA ASN A 63 3.60 -12.14 13.15
C ASN A 63 2.96 -13.54 13.16
N PRO A 64 3.43 -14.47 14.00
CA PRO A 64 2.91 -15.85 14.03
C PRO A 64 1.49 -15.95 14.60
N LYS A 65 1.01 -14.93 15.32
CA LYS A 65 -0.35 -14.92 15.88
C LYS A 65 -1.41 -14.52 14.85
N THR A 66 -1.08 -13.57 13.95
CA THR A 66 -2.01 -13.03 12.96
C THR A 66 -1.75 -13.51 11.53
N GLY A 67 -0.57 -14.06 11.26
CA GLY A 67 -0.11 -14.42 9.92
C GLY A 67 0.34 -13.23 9.08
N GLU A 68 0.43 -12.03 9.66
CA GLU A 68 0.77 -10.81 8.94
C GLU A 68 2.27 -10.67 8.69
N ARG A 69 2.60 -9.92 7.63
CA ARG A 69 3.98 -9.56 7.26
C ARG A 69 4.18 -8.06 7.30
N PHE A 70 5.34 -7.65 7.77
CA PHE A 70 5.78 -6.26 7.86
C PHE A 70 7.16 -6.12 7.23
N TYR A 71 7.35 -5.10 6.42
CA TYR A 71 8.60 -4.87 5.69
C TYR A 71 9.31 -3.66 6.31
N LYS A 72 10.48 -3.90 6.88
CA LYS A 72 11.32 -2.86 7.47
C LYS A 72 12.49 -2.54 6.56
N GLU A 73 12.70 -1.26 6.28
CA GLU A 73 13.92 -0.78 5.63
C GLU A 73 15.06 -0.71 6.67
N GLU A 74 16.16 -1.44 6.42
CA GLU A 74 17.44 -1.41 7.14
C GLU A 74 18.51 -0.69 6.32
#